data_AF-A0A9D0DGD2-F1
#
_entry.id   AF-A0A9D0DGD2-F1
#
_cell.length_a   1.000
_cell.length_b   1.000
_cell.length_c   1.000
_cell.angle_alpha   90.00
_cell.angle_beta   90.00
_cell.angle_gamma   90.00
#
_symmetry.space_group_name_H-M   'P 1'
#
loop_
_entity.id
_entity.type
_entity.pdbx_description
1 polymer ?
#
loop_
_entity_poly.entity_id
_entity_poly.type
_entity_poly.pdbx_seq_one_letter_code
_entity_poly.pdbx_strand_id
1 'polypeptide(L)'
;MKTGKDTGMSFYRKIRISLGLMGILPFLLVIYLFIQEHISLSNTLILCAALVLFSILIGFTLLRQSADQLATLAKMTAVEADRENIKPIQLHIDGELDNIAANFNTVVAQLNQARHDIQEQSIQLLKYAEDLAASYEQLQQEEQLRSHLSRYIGNDLVEHIMNSNKNVLLENQRRSLTVMFADIRSFTAISEQMAPEEVVTMLNEYFSIMVEIIFACNGM
;
A
#
# COMPACT_ATOMS: atom_id res chain seq x y z
N MET A 1 11.73 -15.81 42.14
CA MET A 1 13.11 -15.41 42.52
C MET A 1 13.13 -13.90 42.65
N LYS A 2 13.78 -13.38 43.70
CA LYS A 2 13.63 -12.02 44.26
C LYS A 2 13.69 -10.89 43.21
N THR A 3 12.73 -9.99 43.34
CA THR A 3 12.69 -8.64 42.77
C THR A 3 13.84 -7.80 43.35
N GLY A 4 14.98 -7.80 42.65
CA GLY A 4 16.02 -6.80 42.85
C GLY A 4 15.52 -5.47 42.29
N LYS A 5 14.86 -4.68 43.14
CA LYS A 5 14.66 -3.24 42.88
C LYS A 5 16.04 -2.60 42.97
N ASP A 6 16.80 -2.68 41.90
CA ASP A 6 17.97 -1.83 41.74
C ASP A 6 17.41 -0.43 41.53
N THR A 7 17.37 0.37 42.60
CA THR A 7 16.99 1.78 42.54
C THR A 7 18.13 2.56 41.91
N GLY A 8 18.41 2.23 40.64
CA GLY A 8 19.23 3.00 39.73
C GLY A 8 18.60 4.38 39.57
N MET A 9 19.38 5.40 39.86
CA MET A 9 18.97 6.79 39.71
C MET A 9 18.59 7.01 38.24
N SER A 10 17.37 7.49 37.96
CA SER A 10 16.88 7.74 36.59
C SER A 10 17.88 8.57 35.78
N PHE A 11 17.97 8.37 34.47
CA PHE A 11 18.88 9.12 33.60
C PHE A 11 18.67 10.63 33.77
N TYR A 12 17.40 11.06 33.80
CA TYR A 12 17.03 12.44 34.08
C TYR A 12 17.45 12.90 35.49
N ARG A 13 17.38 12.01 36.48
CA ARG A 13 17.83 12.29 37.85
C ARG A 13 19.36 12.35 37.97
N LYS A 14 20.11 11.49 37.26
CA LYS A 14 21.57 11.51 37.17
C LYS A 14 22.06 12.79 36.49
N ILE A 15 21.42 13.21 35.40
CA ILE A 15 21.71 14.49 34.74
C ILE A 15 21.39 15.67 35.65
N ARG A 16 20.23 15.70 36.30
CA ARG A 16 19.87 16.79 37.23
C ARG A 16 20.80 16.85 38.45
N ILE A 17 21.20 15.71 39.00
CA ILE A 17 22.14 15.66 40.12
C ILE A 17 23.54 16.06 39.66
N SER A 18 24.00 15.61 38.49
CA SER A 18 25.25 16.04 37.88
C SER A 18 25.28 17.57 37.67
N LEU A 19 24.25 18.15 37.06
CA LEU A 19 24.13 19.60 36.89
C LEU A 19 24.08 20.34 38.23
N GLY A 20 23.33 19.81 39.21
CA GLY A 20 23.21 20.39 40.54
C GLY A 20 24.52 20.34 41.34
N LEU A 21 25.25 19.23 41.27
CA LEU A 21 26.59 19.10 41.84
C LEU A 21 27.56 20.06 41.15
N MET A 22 27.61 20.08 39.82
CA MET A 22 28.55 20.93 39.08
C MET A 22 28.28 22.42 39.27
N GLY A 23 27.02 22.85 39.37
CA GLY A 23 26.64 24.26 39.34
C GLY A 23 26.40 24.91 40.70
N ILE A 24 25.75 24.21 41.64
CA ILE A 24 25.15 24.85 42.83
C ILE A 24 25.91 24.50 44.11
N LEU A 25 26.32 23.23 44.24
CA LEU A 25 26.99 22.72 45.43
C LEU A 25 28.29 23.45 45.80
N PRO A 26 29.23 23.73 44.86
CA PRO A 26 30.45 24.46 45.21
C PRO A 26 30.19 25.89 45.68
N PHE A 27 29.15 26.54 45.14
CA PHE A 27 28.82 27.93 45.49
C PHE A 27 28.17 28.05 46.87
N LEU A 28 27.24 27.16 47.21
CA LEU A 28 26.61 27.11 48.54
C LEU A 28 27.62 26.83 49.66
N LEU A 29 28.62 25.98 49.40
CA LEU A 29 29.65 25.62 50.37
C LEU A 29 30.63 26.78 50.63
N VAL A 30 30.94 27.58 49.61
CA VAL A 30 31.72 28.83 49.76
C VAL A 30 30.98 29.83 50.65
N ILE A 31 29.68 30.00 50.46
CA ILE A 31 28.86 30.90 51.29
C ILE A 31 28.82 30.43 52.75
N TYR A 32 28.66 29.12 52.98
CA TYR A 32 28.61 28.54 54.32
C TYR A 32 29.93 28.73 55.10
N LEU A 33 31.08 28.40 54.49
CA LEU A 33 32.39 28.52 55.14
C LEU A 33 32.77 29.98 55.45
N PHE A 34 32.33 30.93 54.63
CA PHE A 34 32.58 32.34 54.85
C PHE A 34 31.77 32.93 56.02
N ILE A 35 30.53 32.46 56.21
CA ILE A 35 29.62 32.98 57.24
C ILE A 35 29.90 32.36 58.61
N GLN A 36 30.25 31.07 58.69
CA GLN A 36 30.20 30.33 59.96
C GLN A 36 31.53 30.27 60.73
N GLU A 37 32.70 30.23 60.06
CA GLU A 37 33.97 29.88 60.74
C GLU A 37 35.04 30.98 60.82
N HIS A 38 34.83 32.19 60.28
CA HIS A 38 35.82 33.30 60.34
C HIS A 38 37.28 32.88 60.04
N ILE A 39 37.48 31.98 59.05
CA ILE A 39 38.79 31.39 58.73
C ILE A 39 39.60 32.31 57.79
N SER A 40 40.93 32.26 57.88
CA SER A 40 41.83 32.95 56.96
C SER A 40 41.69 32.48 55.50
N LEU A 41 41.74 33.44 54.57
CA LEU A 41 41.37 33.30 53.15
C LEU A 41 42.19 32.26 52.36
N SER A 42 43.38 31.87 52.84
CA SER A 42 44.31 31.01 52.08
C SER A 42 43.93 29.53 52.10
N ASN A 43 43.50 28.98 53.25
CA ASN A 43 43.23 27.54 53.38
C ASN A 43 41.83 27.16 52.88
N THR A 44 40.86 28.07 53.02
CA THR A 44 39.50 27.91 52.50
C THR A 44 39.48 27.89 50.97
N LEU A 45 40.27 28.75 50.33
CA LEU A 45 40.37 28.81 48.86
C LEU A 45 40.84 27.49 48.23
N ILE A 46 41.84 26.83 48.84
CA ILE A 46 42.40 25.56 48.34
C ILE A 46 41.38 24.42 48.48
N LEU A 47 40.71 24.32 49.64
CA LEU A 47 39.69 23.29 49.87
C LEU A 47 38.48 23.47 48.93
N CYS A 48 38.06 24.71 48.71
CA CYS A 48 36.98 25.03 47.76
C CYS A 48 37.36 24.65 46.32
N ALA A 49 38.57 24.99 45.89
CA ALA A 49 39.05 24.63 44.54
C ALA A 49 39.07 23.11 44.35
N ALA A 50 39.49 22.34 45.35
CA ALA A 50 39.49 20.88 45.29
C ALA A 50 38.07 20.29 45.18
N LEU A 51 37.10 20.81 45.94
CA LEU A 51 35.71 20.34 45.89
C LEU A 51 34.99 20.71 44.59
N VAL A 52 35.26 21.90 44.03
CA VAL A 52 34.78 22.30 42.71
C VAL A 52 35.27 21.31 41.66
N LEU A 53 36.57 21.00 41.67
CA LEU A 53 37.19 20.12 40.70
C LEU A 53 36.65 18.68 40.82
N PHE A 54 36.45 18.19 42.04
CA PHE A 54 35.86 16.88 42.29
C PHE A 54 34.40 16.78 41.79
N SER A 55 33.60 17.83 42.04
CA SER A 55 32.21 17.90 41.56
C SER A 55 32.14 17.94 40.03
N ILE A 56 33.02 18.72 39.40
CA ILE A 56 33.15 18.79 37.95
C ILE A 56 33.52 17.41 37.38
N LEU A 57 34.48 16.72 38.01
CA LEU A 57 34.93 15.40 37.55
C LEU A 57 33.80 14.37 37.62
N ILE A 58 33.06 14.30 38.73
CA ILE A 58 31.91 13.39 38.89
C ILE A 58 30.78 13.73 37.91
N GLY A 59 30.49 15.01 37.75
CA GLY A 59 29.45 15.45 36.84
C GLY A 59 29.77 15.06 35.40
N PHE A 60 31.04 15.26 35.00
CA PHE A 60 31.53 14.89 33.68
C PHE A 60 31.52 13.37 33.44
N THR A 61 31.94 12.54 34.41
CA THR A 61 31.92 11.08 34.26
C THR A 61 30.52 10.53 34.09
N LEU A 62 29.54 11.04 34.86
CA LEU A 62 28.14 10.65 34.72
C LEU A 62 27.55 11.06 33.36
N LEU A 63 27.82 12.29 32.91
CA LEU A 63 27.37 12.76 31.59
C LEU A 63 27.98 11.94 30.46
N ARG A 64 29.27 11.60 30.56
CA ARG A 64 29.97 10.78 29.58
C ARG A 64 29.39 9.36 29.51
N GLN A 65 29.17 8.72 30.65
CA GLN A 65 28.56 7.39 30.71
C GLN A 65 27.17 7.36 30.06
N SER A 66 26.36 8.38 30.34
CA SER A 66 25.04 8.58 29.74
C SER A 66 25.10 8.79 28.22
N ALA A 67 26.07 9.56 27.71
CA ALA A 67 26.27 9.78 26.29
C ALA A 67 26.72 8.50 25.55
N ASP A 68 27.61 7.71 26.17
CA ASP A 68 28.11 6.45 25.59
C ASP A 68 26.98 5.41 25.45
N GLN A 69 26.03 5.38 26.39
CA GLN A 69 24.83 4.53 26.31
C GLN A 69 23.93 4.92 25.13
N LEU A 70 23.70 6.21 24.92
CA LEU A 70 22.95 6.74 23.78
C LEU A 70 23.65 6.42 22.44
N ALA A 71 24.97 6.56 22.38
CA ALA A 71 25.74 6.22 21.17
C ALA A 71 25.67 4.72 20.85
N THR A 72 25.64 3.86 21.87
CA THR A 72 25.50 2.41 21.69
C THR A 72 24.11 2.07 21.14
N LEU A 73 23.06 2.69 21.67
CA LEU A 73 21.69 2.60 21.16
C LEU A 73 21.56 3.03 19.70
N ALA A 74 22.17 4.17 19.35
CA ALA A 74 22.18 4.68 17.98
C ALA A 74 22.90 3.72 17.01
N LYS A 75 23.95 3.04 17.45
CA LYS A 75 24.65 2.03 16.65
C LYS A 75 23.82 0.75 16.46
N MET A 76 23.17 0.26 17.51
CA MET A 76 22.29 -0.92 17.41
C MET A 76 21.10 -0.68 16.48
N THR A 77 20.54 0.53 16.49
CA THR A 77 19.44 0.92 15.58
C THR A 77 19.93 1.09 14.13
N ALA A 78 21.14 1.59 13.91
CA ALA A 78 21.69 1.81 12.57
C ALA A 78 22.20 0.53 11.89
N VAL A 79 22.78 -0.41 12.64
CA VAL A 79 23.40 -1.64 12.09
C VAL A 79 22.37 -2.68 11.67
N GLU A 80 21.21 -2.74 12.32
CA GLU A 80 20.16 -3.72 12.02
C GLU A 80 19.11 -3.24 11.01
N ALA A 81 19.11 -1.97 10.61
CA ALA A 81 18.14 -1.40 9.66
C ALA A 81 18.29 -1.93 8.22
N ASP A 82 19.40 -2.60 7.89
CA ASP A 82 19.71 -3.15 6.56
C ASP A 82 19.31 -4.62 6.41
N ARG A 83 18.84 -5.28 7.48
CA ARG A 83 18.36 -6.67 7.42
C ARG A 83 16.84 -6.69 7.51
N GLU A 84 16.20 -7.50 6.65
CA GLU A 84 14.73 -7.71 6.57
C GLU A 84 14.03 -8.03 7.89
N ASN A 85 14.77 -8.24 8.98
CA ASN A 85 14.28 -8.60 10.29
C ASN A 85 15.01 -7.82 11.39
N ILE A 86 14.49 -6.63 11.69
CA ILE A 86 14.98 -5.80 12.80
C ILE A 86 14.68 -6.55 14.11
N LYS A 87 15.73 -7.06 14.75
CA LYS A 87 15.60 -7.78 16.03
C LYS A 87 15.21 -6.82 17.16
N PRO A 88 14.45 -7.28 18.16
CA PRO A 88 14.11 -6.44 19.30
C PRO A 88 15.38 -5.99 20.01
N ILE A 89 15.49 -4.69 20.25
CA ILE A 89 16.57 -4.10 21.02
C ILE A 89 16.44 -4.60 22.46
N GLN A 90 17.40 -5.39 22.92
CA GLN A 90 17.50 -5.86 24.30
C GLN A 90 18.58 -5.06 25.01
N LEU A 91 18.18 -4.20 25.93
CA LEU A 91 19.09 -3.47 26.81
C LEU A 91 18.91 -4.02 28.22
N HIS A 92 20.02 -4.08 28.95
CA HIS A 92 20.03 -4.34 30.39
C HIS A 92 20.54 -3.05 31.06
N ILE A 93 19.77 -1.97 30.93
CA ILE A 93 20.19 -0.60 31.31
C ILE A 93 19.12 0.03 32.21
N ASP A 94 19.41 1.19 32.80
CA ASP A 94 18.47 2.00 33.59
C ASP A 94 17.03 2.00 33.01
N GLY A 95 16.02 1.82 33.86
CA GLY A 95 14.64 1.54 33.43
C GLY A 95 13.95 2.58 32.53
N GLU A 96 14.49 3.81 32.38
CA GLU A 96 13.98 4.79 31.41
C GLU A 96 14.39 4.46 29.97
N LEU A 97 15.64 4.02 29.76
CA LEU A 97 16.16 3.64 28.44
C LEU A 97 15.53 2.33 27.97
N ASP A 98 15.24 1.41 28.90
CA ASP A 98 14.49 0.19 28.63
C ASP A 98 13.06 0.50 28.13
N ASN A 99 12.38 1.48 28.72
CA ASN A 99 11.04 1.90 28.24
C ASN A 99 11.08 2.49 26.82
N ILE A 100 12.11 3.29 26.50
CA ILE A 100 12.30 3.84 25.16
C ILE A 100 12.55 2.72 24.15
N ALA A 101 13.42 1.77 24.50
CA ALA A 101 13.71 0.61 23.66
C ALA A 101 12.45 -0.25 23.44
N ALA A 102 11.63 -0.46 24.48
CA ALA A 102 10.37 -1.19 24.38
C ALA A 102 9.38 -0.51 23.43
N ASN A 103 9.17 0.81 23.56
CA ASN A 103 8.30 1.56 22.66
C ASN A 103 8.81 1.52 21.21
N PHE A 104 10.11 1.67 21.02
CA PHE A 104 10.72 1.56 19.69
C PHE A 104 10.48 0.17 19.09
N ASN A 105 10.69 -0.90 19.86
CA ASN A 105 10.41 -2.27 19.43
C ASN A 105 8.93 -2.46 19.03
N THR A 106 7.98 -1.85 19.74
CA THR A 106 6.55 -1.87 19.36
C THR A 106 6.31 -1.18 18.02
N VAL A 107 6.89 0.00 17.80
CA VAL A 107 6.75 0.73 16.53
C VAL A 107 7.37 -0.06 15.38
N VAL A 108 8.54 -0.66 15.57
CA VAL A 108 9.19 -1.52 14.58
C VAL A 108 8.31 -2.72 14.22
N ALA A 109 7.70 -3.37 15.22
CA ALA A 109 6.78 -4.48 14.99
C ALA A 109 5.55 -4.06 14.19
N GLN A 110 4.97 -2.88 14.49
CA GLN A 110 3.86 -2.32 13.73
C GLN A 110 4.24 -2.00 12.28
N LEU A 111 5.43 -1.44 12.05
CA LEU A 111 5.92 -1.16 10.69
C LEU A 111 6.13 -2.44 9.88
N ASN A 112 6.70 -3.47 10.49
CA ASN A 112 6.88 -4.77 9.84
C ASN A 112 5.53 -5.42 9.49
N GLN A 113 4.55 -5.34 10.39
CA GLN A 113 3.20 -5.82 10.13
C GLN A 113 2.54 -5.05 8.99
N ALA A 114 2.55 -3.72 9.04
CA ALA A 114 1.98 -2.88 7.98
C ALA A 114 2.64 -3.15 6.62
N ARG A 115 3.96 -3.38 6.58
CA ARG A 115 4.67 -3.78 5.35
C ARG A 115 4.14 -5.11 4.80
N HIS A 116 3.92 -6.10 5.67
CA HIS A 116 3.37 -7.39 5.27
C HIS A 116 1.94 -7.25 4.73
N ASP A 117 1.09 -6.51 5.44
CA ASP A 117 -0.29 -6.26 5.02
C ASP A 117 -0.35 -5.55 3.64
N ILE A 118 0.52 -4.55 3.42
CA ILE A 118 0.64 -3.86 2.12
C ILE A 118 1.06 -4.84 1.02
N GLN A 119 2.01 -5.74 1.29
CA GLN A 119 2.44 -6.74 0.32
C GLN A 119 1.30 -7.69 -0.05
N GLU A 120 0.57 -8.20 0.94
CA GLU A 120 -0.59 -9.07 0.70
C GLU A 120 -1.67 -8.36 -0.13
N GLN A 121 -2.00 -7.12 0.22
CA GLN A 121 -2.97 -6.31 -0.52
C GLN A 121 -2.52 -6.05 -1.97
N SER A 122 -1.22 -5.82 -2.21
CA SER A 122 -0.69 -5.61 -3.55
C SER A 122 -0.83 -6.84 -4.45
N ILE A 123 -0.61 -8.04 -3.90
CA ILE A 123 -0.78 -9.31 -4.61
C ILE A 123 -2.26 -9.52 -4.96
N GLN A 124 -3.17 -9.22 -4.02
CA GLN A 124 -4.60 -9.34 -4.25
C GLN A 124 -5.09 -8.37 -5.35
N LEU A 125 -4.61 -7.12 -5.35
CA LEU A 125 -4.96 -6.14 -6.37
C LEU A 125 -4.48 -6.58 -7.76
N LEU A 126 -3.27 -7.12 -7.86
CA LEU A 126 -2.74 -7.66 -9.13
C LEU A 126 -3.62 -8.78 -9.68
N LYS A 127 -4.05 -9.71 -8.81
CA LYS A 127 -4.97 -10.78 -9.20
C LYS A 127 -6.31 -10.25 -9.70
N TYR A 128 -6.88 -9.26 -9.01
CA TYR A 128 -8.14 -8.65 -9.47
C TYR A 128 -8.00 -7.92 -10.80
N ALA A 129 -6.86 -7.25 -11.03
CA ALA A 129 -6.60 -6.60 -12.30
C ALA A 129 -6.47 -7.62 -13.46
N GLU A 130 -5.83 -8.76 -13.20
CA GLU A 130 -5.75 -9.89 -14.14
C GLU A 130 -7.13 -10.46 -14.46
N ASP A 131 -7.93 -10.80 -13.43
CA ASP A 131 -9.29 -11.33 -13.59
C ASP A 131 -10.19 -10.33 -14.37
N LEU A 132 -10.06 -9.03 -14.08
CA LEU A 132 -10.81 -7.98 -14.76
C LEU A 132 -10.42 -7.85 -16.23
N ALA A 133 -9.12 -7.91 -16.55
CA ALA A 133 -8.63 -7.86 -17.92
C ALA A 133 -9.15 -9.05 -18.74
N ALA A 134 -9.11 -10.26 -18.17
CA ALA A 134 -9.65 -11.46 -18.81
C ALA A 134 -11.16 -11.35 -19.06
N SER A 135 -11.93 -10.86 -18.08
CA SER A 135 -13.37 -10.64 -18.24
C SER A 135 -13.68 -9.59 -19.32
N TYR A 136 -12.89 -8.52 -19.41
CA TYR A 136 -13.06 -7.49 -20.43
C TYR A 136 -12.80 -8.03 -21.85
N GLU A 137 -11.78 -8.87 -22.02
CA GLU A 137 -11.50 -9.54 -23.30
C GLU A 137 -12.66 -10.44 -23.73
N GLN A 138 -13.23 -11.21 -22.80
CA GLN A 138 -14.40 -12.05 -23.07
C GLN A 138 -15.61 -11.23 -23.54
N LEU A 139 -15.91 -10.12 -22.86
CA LEU A 139 -16.98 -9.21 -23.25
C LEU A 139 -16.76 -8.62 -24.65
N GLN A 140 -15.51 -8.25 -24.99
CA GLN A 140 -15.20 -7.78 -26.34
C GLN A 140 -15.41 -8.85 -27.40
N GLN A 141 -15.02 -10.10 -27.14
CA GLN A 141 -15.25 -11.21 -28.06
C GLN A 141 -16.75 -11.48 -28.25
N GLU A 142 -17.54 -11.42 -27.18
CA GLU A 142 -18.99 -11.59 -27.23
C GLU A 142 -19.67 -10.48 -28.05
N GLU A 143 -19.29 -9.21 -27.83
CA GLU A 143 -19.80 -8.08 -28.60
C GLU A 143 -19.40 -8.16 -30.09
N GLN A 144 -18.17 -8.58 -30.40
CA GLN A 144 -17.75 -8.80 -31.78
C GLN A 144 -18.56 -9.91 -32.45
N LEU A 145 -18.76 -11.04 -31.77
CA LEU A 145 -19.58 -12.14 -32.27
C LEU A 145 -21.02 -11.69 -32.49
N ARG A 146 -21.59 -10.94 -31.55
CA ARG A 146 -22.93 -10.36 -31.66
C ARG A 146 -23.05 -9.45 -32.88
N SER A 147 -22.09 -8.53 -33.07
CA SER A 147 -22.04 -7.62 -34.22
C SER A 147 -21.88 -8.34 -35.56
N HIS A 148 -21.15 -9.44 -35.60
CA HIS A 148 -21.03 -10.26 -36.81
C HIS A 148 -22.33 -11.01 -37.10
N LEU A 149 -22.94 -11.64 -36.10
CA LEU A 149 -24.20 -12.38 -36.26
C LEU A 149 -25.36 -11.48 -36.67
N SER A 150 -25.43 -10.25 -36.16
CA SER A 150 -26.50 -9.29 -36.49
C SER A 150 -26.52 -8.84 -37.96
N ARG A 151 -25.44 -9.06 -38.72
CA ARG A 151 -25.40 -8.77 -40.17
C ARG A 151 -26.06 -9.86 -41.01
N TYR A 152 -26.14 -11.09 -40.47
CA TYR A 152 -26.66 -12.26 -41.18
C TYR A 152 -28.02 -12.71 -40.65
N ILE A 153 -28.32 -12.37 -39.41
CA ILE A 153 -29.50 -12.78 -38.68
C ILE A 153 -30.14 -11.49 -38.15
N GLY A 154 -31.41 -11.24 -38.46
CA GLY A 154 -32.12 -10.04 -38.00
C GLY A 154 -31.95 -9.85 -36.48
N ASN A 155 -31.84 -8.59 -36.02
CA ASN A 155 -31.55 -8.24 -34.63
C ASN A 155 -32.45 -8.97 -33.62
N ASP A 156 -33.73 -9.14 -33.95
CA ASP A 156 -34.72 -9.81 -33.11
C ASP A 156 -34.35 -11.27 -32.81
N LEU A 157 -33.79 -11.98 -33.80
CA LEU A 157 -33.38 -13.37 -33.64
C LEU A 157 -32.03 -13.48 -32.92
N VAL A 158 -31.10 -12.54 -33.11
CA VAL A 158 -29.86 -12.46 -32.32
C VAL A 158 -30.16 -12.21 -30.85
N GLU A 159 -31.08 -11.28 -30.54
CA GLU A 159 -31.51 -11.02 -29.17
C GLU A 159 -32.23 -12.24 -28.57
N HIS A 160 -33.06 -12.93 -29.35
CA HIS A 160 -33.66 -14.18 -28.93
C HIS A 160 -32.61 -15.26 -28.63
N ILE A 161 -31.57 -15.39 -29.47
CA ILE A 161 -30.50 -16.38 -29.31
C ILE A 161 -29.68 -16.11 -28.05
N MET A 162 -29.34 -14.84 -27.78
CA MET A 162 -28.52 -14.46 -26.62
C MET A 162 -29.29 -14.53 -25.31
N ASN A 163 -30.60 -14.21 -25.32
CA ASN A 163 -31.43 -14.22 -24.11
C ASN A 163 -32.06 -15.58 -23.81
N SER A 164 -31.98 -16.55 -24.73
CA SER A 164 -32.52 -17.88 -24.50
C SER A 164 -31.48 -18.79 -23.83
N ASN A 165 -31.91 -19.50 -22.78
CA ASN A 165 -31.13 -20.62 -22.23
C ASN A 165 -30.79 -21.58 -23.38
N LYS A 166 -29.54 -22.07 -23.43
CA LYS A 166 -28.92 -22.94 -24.48
C LYS A 166 -29.78 -24.05 -25.12
N ASN A 167 -30.92 -24.39 -24.53
CA ASN A 167 -31.82 -25.46 -24.96
C ASN A 167 -33.01 -25.01 -25.81
N VAL A 168 -33.37 -23.71 -25.86
CA VAL A 168 -34.61 -23.28 -26.57
C VAL A 168 -34.43 -23.22 -28.09
N LEU A 169 -33.23 -22.91 -28.58
CA LEU A 169 -32.94 -22.79 -30.02
C LEU A 169 -32.94 -24.13 -30.77
N LEU A 170 -32.90 -25.25 -30.05
CA LEU A 170 -32.79 -26.60 -30.63
C LEU A 170 -34.13 -27.34 -30.65
N GLU A 171 -35.23 -26.73 -30.20
CA GLU A 171 -36.55 -27.35 -30.30
C GLU A 171 -37.09 -27.27 -31.74
N ASN A 172 -37.32 -28.43 -32.34
CA ASN A 172 -38.01 -28.53 -33.62
C ASN A 172 -39.48 -28.12 -33.44
N GLN A 173 -39.86 -26.98 -34.01
CA GLN A 173 -41.22 -26.47 -33.96
C GLN A 173 -41.88 -26.49 -35.34
N ARG A 174 -43.08 -27.06 -35.41
CA ARG A 174 -43.93 -26.95 -36.60
C ARG A 174 -44.68 -25.61 -36.56
N ARG A 175 -44.40 -24.73 -37.51
CA ARG A 175 -45.05 -23.43 -37.64
C ARG A 175 -45.71 -23.28 -39.02
N SER A 176 -46.84 -22.59 -39.07
CA SER A 176 -47.47 -22.18 -40.33
C SER A 176 -46.79 -20.89 -40.79
N LEU A 177 -46.19 -20.90 -41.98
CA LEU A 177 -45.41 -19.79 -42.53
C LEU A 177 -45.88 -19.50 -43.96
N THR A 178 -45.79 -18.24 -44.36
CA THR A 178 -45.92 -17.81 -45.76
C THR A 178 -44.52 -17.51 -46.27
N VAL A 179 -44.12 -18.16 -47.38
CA VAL A 179 -42.79 -17.99 -47.97
C VAL A 179 -42.92 -17.19 -49.26
N MET A 180 -42.13 -16.12 -49.38
CA MET A 180 -42.06 -15.30 -50.58
C MET A 180 -40.78 -15.64 -51.37
N PHE A 181 -40.92 -15.82 -52.68
CA PHE A 181 -39.80 -15.93 -53.61
C PHE A 181 -39.84 -14.74 -54.58
N ALA A 182 -38.71 -14.06 -54.71
CA ALA A 182 -38.54 -12.93 -55.63
C ALA A 182 -37.15 -13.01 -56.26
N ASP A 183 -37.06 -12.71 -57.55
CA ASP A 183 -35.81 -12.75 -58.32
C ASP A 183 -35.80 -11.62 -59.37
N ILE A 184 -34.60 -11.25 -59.82
CA ILE A 184 -34.35 -10.21 -60.81
C ILE A 184 -34.54 -10.79 -62.22
N ARG A 185 -35.40 -10.16 -63.01
CA ARG A 185 -35.63 -10.57 -64.41
C ARG A 185 -34.35 -10.44 -65.23
N SER A 186 -34.07 -11.45 -66.04
CA SER A 186 -32.89 -11.48 -66.93
C SER A 186 -31.55 -11.28 -66.22
N PHE A 187 -31.46 -11.64 -64.93
CA PHE A 187 -30.24 -11.47 -64.13
C PHE A 187 -28.98 -12.05 -64.79
N THR A 188 -29.07 -13.25 -65.37
CA THR A 188 -27.94 -13.90 -66.06
C THR A 188 -27.36 -13.04 -67.18
N ALA A 189 -28.21 -12.46 -68.03
CA ALA A 189 -27.74 -11.65 -69.15
C ALA A 189 -27.15 -10.31 -68.68
N ILE A 190 -27.64 -9.77 -67.55
CA ILE A 190 -27.14 -8.54 -66.94
C ILE A 190 -25.76 -8.80 -66.30
N SER A 191 -25.62 -9.87 -65.52
CA SER A 191 -24.37 -10.17 -64.80
C SER A 191 -23.22 -10.56 -65.73
N GLU A 192 -23.51 -11.19 -66.87
CA GLU A 192 -22.51 -11.51 -67.90
C GLU A 192 -21.89 -10.25 -68.56
N GLN A 193 -22.56 -9.09 -68.47
CA GLN A 193 -22.12 -7.84 -69.10
C GLN A 193 -21.50 -6.83 -68.12
N MET A 194 -21.50 -7.14 -66.82
CA MET A 194 -21.05 -6.24 -65.75
C MET A 194 -19.77 -6.76 -65.11
N ALA A 195 -18.95 -5.84 -64.58
CA ALA A 195 -17.84 -6.25 -63.73
C ALA A 195 -18.38 -6.84 -62.40
N PRO A 196 -17.65 -7.77 -61.75
CA PRO A 196 -18.09 -8.39 -60.50
C PRO A 196 -18.48 -7.37 -59.42
N GLU A 197 -17.71 -6.29 -59.29
CA GLU A 197 -17.95 -5.22 -58.33
C GLU A 197 -19.27 -4.49 -58.61
N GLU A 198 -19.59 -4.24 -59.88
CA GLU A 198 -20.83 -3.59 -60.30
C GLU A 198 -22.06 -4.47 -60.05
N VAL A 199 -21.94 -5.79 -60.26
CA VAL A 199 -23.00 -6.76 -59.92
C VAL A 199 -23.27 -6.75 -58.43
N VAL A 200 -22.21 -6.74 -57.60
CA VAL A 200 -22.35 -6.67 -56.14
C VAL A 200 -23.04 -5.37 -55.70
N THR A 201 -22.67 -4.24 -56.29
CA THR A 201 -23.34 -2.95 -56.00
C THR A 201 -24.83 -2.99 -56.38
N MET A 202 -25.17 -3.47 -57.58
CA MET A 202 -26.56 -3.59 -58.02
C MET A 202 -27.38 -4.53 -57.10
N LEU A 203 -26.80 -5.66 -56.70
CA LEU A 203 -27.45 -6.59 -55.77
C LEU A 203 -27.67 -5.96 -54.40
N ASN A 204 -26.69 -5.24 -53.86
CA ASN A 204 -26.82 -4.56 -52.58
C ASN A 204 -27.91 -3.48 -52.61
N GLU A 205 -28.04 -2.72 -53.70
CA GLU A 205 -29.13 -1.77 -53.90
C GLU A 205 -30.50 -2.46 -53.93
N TYR A 206 -30.63 -3.53 -54.72
CA TYR A 206 -31.85 -4.34 -54.79
C TYR A 206 -32.24 -4.90 -53.42
N PHE A 207 -31.28 -5.52 -52.70
CA PHE A 207 -31.53 -6.09 -51.39
C PHE A 207 -31.88 -5.03 -50.35
N SER A 208 -31.26 -3.85 -50.39
CA SER A 208 -31.57 -2.76 -49.45
C SER A 208 -33.04 -2.35 -49.54
N ILE A 209 -33.56 -2.20 -50.76
CA ILE A 209 -34.98 -1.87 -51.01
C ILE A 209 -35.90 -3.01 -50.57
N MET A 210 -35.56 -4.26 -50.93
CA MET A 210 -36.36 -5.42 -50.60
C MET A 210 -36.47 -5.66 -49.09
N VAL A 211 -35.35 -5.54 -48.37
CA VAL A 211 -35.28 -5.70 -46.91
C VAL A 211 -36.14 -4.66 -46.20
N GLU A 212 -36.09 -3.40 -46.64
CA GLU A 212 -36.93 -2.33 -46.07
C GLU A 212 -38.43 -2.64 -46.22
N ILE A 213 -38.86 -3.13 -47.40
CA ILE A 213 -40.24 -3.52 -47.65
C ILE A 213 -40.66 -4.73 -46.81
N ILE A 214 -39.79 -5.75 -46.71
CA ILE A 214 -40.07 -6.97 -45.93
C ILE A 214 -40.30 -6.60 -44.46
N PHE A 215 -39.41 -5.79 -43.87
CA PHE A 215 -39.56 -5.35 -42.48
C PHE A 215 -40.78 -4.44 -42.29
N ALA A 216 -41.10 -3.55 -43.24
CA ALA A 216 -42.31 -2.72 -43.20
C ALA A 216 -43.61 -3.54 -43.21
N CYS A 217 -43.57 -4.74 -43.79
CA CYS A 217 -44.67 -5.70 -43.80
C CYS A 217 -44.61 -6.70 -42.63
N ASN A 218 -43.76 -6.48 -41.62
CA ASN A 218 -43.52 -7.40 -40.50
C ASN A 218 -43.07 -8.80 -40.94
N GLY A 219 -42.46 -8.89 -42.13
CA GLY A 219 -41.76 -10.08 -42.59
C GLY A 219 -40.40 -10.22 -41.90
N MET A 220 -39.82 -11.41 -42.02
CA MET A 220 -38.54 -11.79 -41.42
C MET A 220 -37.60 -12.31 -42.50
#